data_AF-A0A950AJ89-F1
#
_entry.id   AF-A0A950AJ89-F1
#
_cell.length_a   1.000
_cell.length_b   1.000
_cell.length_c   1.000
_cell.angle_alpha   90.00
_cell.angle_beta   90.00
_cell.angle_gamma   90.00
#
_symmetry.space_group_name_H-M   'P 1'
#
loop_
_entity.id
_entity.type
_entity.pdbx_description
1 polymer ?
#
loop_
_entity_poly.entity_id
_entity_poly.type
_entity_poly.pdbx_seq_one_letter_code
_entity_poly.pdbx_strand_id
1 'polypeptide(L)'
;MTTNSTTTGSRTTTSIPWGARDALELELPPGWPPADVAWPDLDGVIADYPAALGHALDAPEGCPPIEGRVEPGSTVAVVVDDPSRWTPVREALPVVLGRLHAAGVRPADVTISVGVGRHHAVDAVAMRKRVGDAVVDGYRCFSPPVDDPSAYVDLGETREAVPVRVFRPVAEADHRVLIGSVLPHLQAGFGGGYKLIFPGTSHRSTLGALHRMGLSGDAGRLLGDDAAANPMRRAIRSAAGLLGPCLSISHLIGAPGQVLRVRAGHPDAVQDGLAAEARRRFQAPEAPAADLIAAGNHPWPGDPMQSFKVLLQHRAACRPGGVLVGFFWTDPAEIDRSFPMPALRAIAAAGAPGGWAIRRALALAARAASVVSNPGAFLLRWARELVVDRTVLVYAPPLRQRLGPRLGPIRLFDDRRRLWRAAADALGDTPAPRVRIFPQGG
;
A
#
# COMPACT_ATOMS: atom_id res chain seq x y z
N MET A 1 -7.60 -20.98 -10.84
CA MET A 1 -6.46 -21.77 -10.29
C MET A 1 -7.06 -22.78 -9.33
N THR A 2 -6.70 -24.05 -9.45
CA THR A 2 -7.30 -25.18 -8.72
C THR A 2 -7.08 -25.07 -7.22
N THR A 3 -8.18 -25.00 -6.47
CA THR A 3 -8.24 -25.16 -5.02
C THR A 3 -7.96 -26.61 -4.66
N ASN A 4 -6.71 -26.96 -4.37
CA ASN A 4 -6.35 -28.28 -3.89
C ASN A 4 -6.09 -28.23 -2.38
N SER A 5 -7.15 -28.30 -1.58
CA SER A 5 -7.05 -28.78 -0.20
C SER A 5 -7.18 -30.31 -0.23
N THR A 6 -6.05 -31.02 -0.23
CA THR A 6 -6.04 -32.48 -0.08
C THR A 6 -6.04 -32.84 1.40
N THR A 7 -7.19 -33.26 1.91
CA THR A 7 -7.33 -33.81 3.27
C THR A 7 -6.89 -35.27 3.27
N THR A 8 -5.65 -35.55 3.63
CA THR A 8 -5.22 -36.90 4.03
C THR A 8 -4.85 -36.85 5.51
N GLY A 9 -5.60 -37.56 6.35
CA GLY A 9 -5.31 -37.83 7.77
C GLY A 9 -4.77 -36.67 8.63
N SER A 10 -5.64 -35.99 9.37
CA SER A 10 -5.32 -35.14 10.55
C SER A 10 -4.45 -33.89 10.34
N ARG A 11 -3.85 -33.62 9.17
CA ARG A 11 -3.04 -32.40 8.96
C ARG A 11 -3.61 -31.53 7.85
N THR A 12 -4.02 -30.31 8.22
CA THR A 12 -4.35 -29.26 7.24
C THR A 12 -3.03 -28.66 6.74
N THR A 13 -2.76 -28.82 5.46
CA THR A 13 -1.62 -28.19 4.78
C THR A 13 -2.16 -27.06 3.91
N THR A 14 -1.59 -25.86 4.05
CA THR A 14 -1.99 -24.67 3.28
C THR A 14 -0.78 -24.10 2.55
N SER A 15 -0.88 -23.98 1.23
CA SER A 15 0.17 -23.40 0.40
C SER A 15 0.10 -21.86 0.43
N ILE A 16 1.23 -21.20 0.67
CA ILE A 16 1.39 -19.73 0.61
C ILE A 16 2.33 -19.35 -0.54
N PRO A 17 1.98 -18.40 -1.42
CA PRO A 17 2.91 -17.92 -2.43
C PRO A 17 4.20 -17.36 -1.80
N TRP A 18 5.35 -17.75 -2.35
CA TRP A 18 6.67 -17.43 -1.80
C TRP A 18 7.57 -16.86 -2.90
N GLY A 19 7.74 -15.54 -2.91
CA GLY A 19 8.47 -14.85 -3.98
C GLY A 19 7.69 -14.85 -5.29
N ALA A 20 8.40 -14.95 -6.42
CA ALA A 20 7.78 -14.81 -7.74
C ALA A 20 7.16 -16.10 -8.30
N ARG A 21 7.71 -17.28 -7.96
CA ARG A 21 7.33 -18.56 -8.58
C ARG A 21 7.23 -19.74 -7.61
N ASP A 22 7.66 -19.58 -6.36
CA ASP A 22 7.65 -20.66 -5.40
C ASP A 22 6.42 -20.58 -4.49
N ALA A 23 6.20 -21.63 -3.72
CA ALA A 23 5.21 -21.67 -2.66
C ALA A 23 5.81 -22.30 -1.40
N LEU A 24 5.30 -21.88 -0.25
CA LEU A 24 5.65 -22.37 1.06
C LEU A 24 4.46 -23.16 1.63
N GLU A 25 4.64 -24.47 1.78
CA GLU A 25 3.63 -25.33 2.41
C GLU A 25 3.61 -25.14 3.92
N LEU A 26 2.49 -24.65 4.46
CA LEU A 26 2.29 -24.49 5.90
C LEU A 26 1.59 -25.71 6.49
N GLU A 27 2.28 -26.40 7.39
CA GLU A 27 1.70 -27.38 8.29
C GLU A 27 1.57 -26.79 9.69
N LEU A 28 0.36 -26.87 10.26
CA LEU A 28 0.13 -26.50 11.66
C LEU A 28 0.74 -27.53 12.63
N PRO A 29 1.07 -27.12 13.86
CA PRO A 29 1.51 -28.05 14.91
C PRO A 29 0.55 -29.23 15.10
N PRO A 30 1.07 -30.44 15.35
CA PRO A 30 0.22 -31.58 15.69
C PRO A 30 -0.70 -31.28 16.88
N GLY A 31 -1.96 -31.68 16.78
CA GLY A 31 -2.98 -31.46 17.82
C GLY A 31 -3.73 -30.13 17.72
N TRP A 32 -3.30 -29.21 16.86
CA TRP A 32 -4.07 -27.99 16.59
C TRP A 32 -5.27 -28.29 15.66
N PRO A 33 -6.41 -27.61 15.85
CA PRO A 33 -7.52 -27.69 14.91
C PRO A 33 -7.13 -27.23 13.50
N PRO A 34 -7.86 -27.67 12.45
CA PRO A 34 -7.74 -27.10 11.11
C PRO A 34 -7.87 -25.57 11.13
N ALA A 35 -7.05 -24.89 10.34
CA ALA A 35 -7.16 -23.45 10.16
C ALA A 35 -8.37 -23.07 9.30
N ASP A 36 -8.97 -21.92 9.62
CA ASP A 36 -9.76 -21.17 8.65
C ASP A 36 -8.82 -20.51 7.63
N VAL A 37 -9.06 -20.68 6.33
CA VAL A 37 -8.19 -20.14 5.28
C VAL A 37 -9.01 -19.20 4.40
N ALA A 38 -8.62 -17.92 4.38
CA ALA A 38 -9.31 -16.90 3.61
C ALA A 38 -8.47 -16.47 2.40
N TRP A 39 -9.11 -16.44 1.22
CA TRP A 39 -8.52 -15.99 -0.03
C TRP A 39 -9.26 -14.76 -0.55
N PRO A 40 -8.56 -13.80 -1.19
CA PRO A 40 -9.22 -12.71 -1.90
C PRO A 40 -9.93 -13.23 -3.16
N ASP A 41 -10.99 -12.54 -3.57
CA ASP A 41 -11.62 -12.73 -4.88
C ASP A 41 -10.79 -12.04 -5.98
N LEU A 42 -10.11 -12.86 -6.78
CA LEU A 42 -9.28 -12.45 -7.92
C LEU A 42 -9.89 -12.84 -9.27
N ASP A 43 -11.19 -13.17 -9.30
CA ASP A 43 -11.86 -13.60 -10.53
C ASP A 43 -12.12 -12.41 -11.47
N GLY A 44 -12.28 -12.72 -12.76
CA GLY A 44 -12.60 -11.71 -13.77
C GLY A 44 -11.40 -10.87 -14.21
N VAL A 45 -10.20 -11.46 -14.29
CA VAL A 45 -9.03 -10.82 -14.89
C VAL A 45 -9.36 -10.39 -16.33
N ILE A 46 -9.11 -9.12 -16.64
CA ILE A 46 -9.32 -8.54 -17.96
C ILE A 46 -8.34 -9.19 -18.95
N ALA A 47 -8.87 -9.83 -19.99
CA ALA A 47 -8.07 -10.51 -21.02
C ALA A 47 -7.44 -9.52 -22.02
N ASP A 48 -8.22 -8.53 -22.49
CA ASP A 48 -7.75 -7.47 -23.39
C ASP A 48 -7.77 -6.13 -22.66
N TYR A 49 -6.64 -5.81 -22.01
CA TYR A 49 -6.51 -4.60 -21.22
C TYR A 49 -6.61 -3.30 -22.07
N PRO A 50 -5.91 -3.17 -23.22
CA PRO A 50 -6.05 -2.00 -24.09
C PRO A 50 -7.50 -1.72 -24.51
N ALA A 51 -8.26 -2.75 -24.92
CA ALA A 51 -9.66 -2.58 -25.29
C ALA A 51 -10.54 -2.17 -24.09
N ALA A 52 -10.33 -2.78 -22.93
CA ALA A 52 -11.06 -2.43 -21.71
C ALA A 52 -10.79 -1.00 -21.25
N LEU A 53 -9.54 -0.54 -21.32
CA LEU A 53 -9.17 0.84 -21.03
C LEU A 53 -9.77 1.81 -22.07
N GLY A 54 -9.76 1.44 -23.35
CA GLY A 54 -10.41 2.19 -24.42
C GLY A 54 -11.87 2.46 -24.12
N HIS A 55 -12.66 1.41 -23.82
CA HIS A 55 -14.07 1.54 -23.46
C HIS A 55 -14.29 2.41 -22.21
N ALA A 56 -13.44 2.29 -21.19
CA ALA A 56 -13.54 3.12 -20.00
C ALA A 56 -13.32 4.62 -20.30
N LEU A 57 -12.49 4.93 -21.31
CA LEU A 57 -12.17 6.30 -21.73
C LEU A 57 -13.19 6.88 -22.74
N ASP A 58 -13.97 6.06 -23.44
CA ASP A 58 -15.00 6.52 -24.37
C ASP A 58 -16.18 7.22 -23.67
N ALA A 59 -16.52 6.76 -22.47
CA ALA A 59 -17.60 7.33 -21.65
C ALA A 59 -17.17 7.40 -20.17
N PRO A 60 -16.24 8.30 -19.82
CA PRO A 60 -15.71 8.35 -18.47
C PRO A 60 -16.76 8.87 -17.48
N GLU A 61 -16.76 8.30 -16.28
CA GLU A 61 -17.78 8.53 -15.29
C GLU A 61 -17.74 9.95 -14.72
N GLY A 62 -18.85 10.69 -14.82
CA GLY A 62 -18.98 12.00 -14.19
C GLY A 62 -18.07 13.09 -14.77
N CYS A 63 -17.50 12.90 -15.97
CA CYS A 63 -16.81 13.96 -16.71
C CYS A 63 -16.78 13.69 -18.23
N PRO A 64 -16.44 14.68 -19.07
CA PRO A 64 -16.23 14.46 -20.50
C PRO A 64 -15.01 13.56 -20.80
N PRO A 65 -14.96 12.92 -22.00
CA PRO A 65 -13.79 12.20 -22.50
C PRO A 65 -12.57 13.12 -22.66
N ILE A 66 -11.38 12.53 -22.86
CA ILE A 66 -10.12 13.28 -23.00
C ILE A 66 -10.24 14.35 -24.09
N GLU A 67 -10.83 13.96 -25.22
CA GLU A 67 -11.02 14.75 -26.42
C GLU A 67 -11.98 15.94 -26.18
N GLY A 68 -12.86 15.85 -25.19
CA GLY A 68 -13.74 16.94 -24.76
C GLY A 68 -13.17 17.79 -23.62
N ARG A 69 -11.94 17.53 -23.20
CA ARG A 69 -11.27 18.20 -22.07
C ARG A 69 -10.09 19.04 -22.48
N VAL A 70 -9.41 18.67 -23.56
CA VAL A 70 -8.17 19.31 -24.01
C VAL A 70 -8.36 19.92 -25.39
N GLU A 71 -7.52 20.89 -25.72
CA GLU A 71 -7.45 21.50 -27.05
C GLU A 71 -5.98 21.63 -27.49
N PRO A 72 -5.70 21.91 -28.78
CA PRO A 72 -4.34 22.17 -29.22
C PRO A 72 -3.68 23.28 -28.40
N GLY A 73 -2.54 22.96 -27.77
CA GLY A 73 -1.81 23.88 -26.88
C GLY A 73 -2.09 23.69 -25.39
N SER A 74 -3.09 22.88 -24.99
CA SER A 74 -3.27 22.50 -23.59
C SER A 74 -2.06 21.76 -23.04
N THR A 75 -1.65 22.11 -21.83
CA THR A 75 -0.61 21.40 -21.08
C THR A 75 -1.22 20.31 -20.20
N VAL A 76 -0.62 19.11 -20.21
CA VAL A 76 -1.16 17.95 -19.49
C VAL A 76 -0.10 17.31 -18.60
N ALA A 77 -0.41 17.17 -17.31
CA ALA A 77 0.39 16.41 -16.37
C ALA A 77 -0.21 15.02 -16.15
N VAL A 78 0.49 13.97 -16.58
CA VAL A 78 0.14 12.58 -16.28
C VAL A 78 0.85 12.18 -14.98
N VAL A 79 0.09 11.88 -13.94
CA VAL A 79 0.61 11.43 -12.65
C VAL A 79 0.38 9.94 -12.52
N VAL A 80 1.45 9.17 -12.31
CA VAL A 80 1.40 7.71 -12.16
C VAL A 80 1.84 7.32 -10.74
N ASP A 81 1.34 6.21 -10.21
CA ASP A 81 1.86 5.68 -8.96
C ASP A 81 3.27 5.08 -9.12
N ASP A 82 3.99 4.96 -8.01
CA ASP A 82 5.39 4.57 -7.99
C ASP A 82 5.62 3.05 -8.20
N PRO A 83 6.88 2.59 -8.34
CA PRO A 83 7.20 1.18 -8.53
C PRO A 83 6.80 0.25 -7.38
N SER A 84 6.32 0.78 -6.24
CA SER A 84 5.76 -0.05 -5.16
C SER A 84 4.33 -0.54 -5.47
N ARG A 85 3.79 -0.24 -6.65
CA ARG A 85 2.46 -0.65 -7.12
C ARG A 85 2.57 -1.43 -8.43
N TRP A 86 1.70 -2.41 -8.58
CA TRP A 86 1.60 -3.23 -9.80
C TRP A 86 0.63 -2.67 -10.84
N THR A 87 0.23 -1.40 -10.72
CA THR A 87 -0.65 -0.75 -11.71
C THR A 87 0.00 -0.86 -13.10
N PRO A 88 -0.76 -1.25 -14.15
CA PRO A 88 -0.25 -1.49 -15.51
C PRO A 88 0.03 -0.17 -16.25
N VAL A 89 0.95 0.64 -15.72
CA VAL A 89 1.23 2.00 -16.22
C VAL A 89 1.85 1.95 -17.62
N ARG A 90 2.74 0.99 -17.88
CA ARG A 90 3.40 0.84 -19.19
C ARG A 90 2.40 0.51 -20.29
N GLU A 91 1.36 -0.22 -19.95
CA GLU A 91 0.27 -0.62 -20.85
C GLU A 91 -0.77 0.50 -20.99
N ALA A 92 -1.03 1.25 -19.93
CA ALA A 92 -1.99 2.35 -19.93
C ALA A 92 -1.52 3.56 -20.74
N LEU A 93 -0.23 3.92 -20.61
CA LEU A 93 0.31 5.16 -21.15
C LEU A 93 0.16 5.28 -22.68
N PRO A 94 0.47 4.27 -23.51
CA PRO A 94 0.28 4.36 -24.96
C PRO A 94 -1.17 4.68 -25.35
N VAL A 95 -2.17 4.11 -24.67
CA VAL A 95 -3.59 4.37 -24.94
C VAL A 95 -3.96 5.81 -24.59
N VAL A 96 -3.53 6.28 -23.42
CA VAL A 96 -3.83 7.64 -22.93
C VAL A 96 -3.13 8.70 -23.77
N LEU A 97 -1.83 8.53 -24.03
CA LEU A 97 -1.02 9.45 -24.83
C LEU A 97 -1.52 9.49 -26.27
N GLY A 98 -1.92 8.35 -26.85
CA GLY A 98 -2.52 8.29 -28.18
C GLY A 98 -3.76 9.18 -28.30
N ARG A 99 -4.67 9.14 -27.30
CA ARG A 99 -5.86 10.01 -27.27
C ARG A 99 -5.52 11.48 -27.10
N LEU A 100 -4.58 11.83 -26.22
CA LEU A 100 -4.10 13.20 -26.05
C LEU A 100 -3.56 13.78 -27.35
N HIS A 101 -2.75 13.00 -28.08
CA HIS A 101 -2.19 13.42 -29.36
C HIS A 101 -3.23 13.50 -30.48
N ALA A 102 -4.21 12.58 -30.50
CA ALA A 102 -5.34 12.65 -31.43
C ALA A 102 -6.19 13.92 -31.19
N ALA A 103 -6.27 14.41 -29.96
CA ALA A 103 -6.92 15.67 -29.60
C ALA A 103 -6.04 16.92 -29.85
N GLY A 104 -4.82 16.75 -30.37
CA GLY A 104 -3.94 17.85 -30.77
C GLY A 104 -2.95 18.35 -29.70
N VAL A 105 -2.88 17.70 -28.53
CA VAL A 105 -1.85 18.01 -27.52
C VAL A 105 -0.49 17.53 -28.04
N ARG A 106 0.54 18.38 -28.04
CA ARG A 106 1.87 17.98 -28.55
C ARG A 106 2.65 17.23 -27.47
N PRO A 107 3.60 16.33 -27.83
CA PRO A 107 4.45 15.66 -26.85
C PRO A 107 5.17 16.60 -25.87
N ALA A 108 5.61 17.78 -26.34
CA ALA A 108 6.28 18.79 -25.51
C ALA A 108 5.38 19.39 -24.41
N ASP A 109 4.07 19.39 -24.63
CA ASP A 109 3.06 19.92 -23.71
C ASP A 109 2.57 18.86 -22.70
N VAL A 110 3.07 17.62 -22.80
CA VAL A 110 2.80 16.54 -21.86
C VAL A 110 4.00 16.34 -20.93
N THR A 111 3.73 16.22 -19.63
CA THR A 111 4.71 15.81 -18.62
C THR A 111 4.23 14.59 -17.87
N ILE A 112 5.17 13.78 -17.39
CA ILE A 112 4.87 12.57 -16.64
C ILE A 112 5.55 12.67 -15.28
N SER A 113 4.79 12.52 -14.20
CA SER A 113 5.30 12.60 -12.83
C SER A 113 4.95 11.35 -12.06
N VAL A 114 5.94 10.77 -11.37
CA VAL A 114 5.71 9.62 -10.49
C VAL A 114 5.39 10.11 -9.07
N GLY A 115 4.23 9.70 -8.54
CA GLY A 115 3.76 10.04 -7.21
C GLY A 115 4.49 9.28 -6.11
N VAL A 116 5.72 9.69 -5.77
CA VAL A 116 6.60 9.01 -4.79
C VAL A 116 6.19 9.20 -3.33
N GLY A 117 5.56 10.32 -2.96
CA GLY A 117 5.20 10.61 -1.57
C GLY A 117 6.37 10.49 -0.59
N ARG A 118 6.32 9.51 0.33
CA ARG A 118 7.39 9.24 1.33
C ARG A 118 8.43 8.23 0.84
N HIS A 119 8.22 7.65 -0.33
CA HIS A 119 9.11 6.63 -0.85
C HIS A 119 10.36 7.26 -1.47
N HIS A 120 11.33 6.41 -1.79
CA HIS A 120 12.56 6.85 -2.44
C HIS A 120 12.28 7.49 -3.79
N ALA A 121 13.13 8.47 -4.13
CA ALA A 121 13.15 9.02 -5.47
C ALA A 121 13.33 7.90 -6.52
N VAL A 122 12.68 8.08 -7.66
CA VAL A 122 12.73 7.12 -8.77
C VAL A 122 13.94 7.48 -9.64
N ASP A 123 14.95 6.61 -9.65
CA ASP A 123 16.10 6.73 -10.55
C ASP A 123 15.72 6.41 -12.01
N ALA A 124 16.66 6.61 -12.93
CA ALA A 124 16.42 6.41 -14.36
C ALA A 124 16.03 4.98 -14.73
N VAL A 125 16.60 3.98 -14.04
CA VAL A 125 16.32 2.54 -14.30
C VAL A 125 14.91 2.21 -13.83
N ALA A 126 14.55 2.65 -12.62
CA ALA A 126 13.22 2.48 -12.06
C ALA A 126 12.16 3.25 -12.87
N MET A 127 12.49 4.43 -13.39
CA MET A 127 11.62 5.21 -14.27
C MET A 127 11.32 4.45 -15.57
N ARG A 128 12.35 4.00 -16.29
CA ARG A 128 12.19 3.21 -17.52
C ARG A 128 11.40 1.94 -17.28
N LYS A 129 11.65 1.24 -16.17
CA LYS A 129 10.85 0.06 -15.78
C LYS A 129 9.38 0.41 -15.54
N ARG A 130 9.09 1.58 -14.96
CA ARG A 130 7.73 2.01 -14.61
C ARG A 130 6.92 2.46 -15.82
N VAL A 131 7.48 3.33 -16.65
CA VAL A 131 6.73 4.02 -17.73
C VAL A 131 7.08 3.52 -19.13
N GLY A 132 8.20 2.81 -19.29
CA GLY A 132 8.70 2.29 -20.57
C GLY A 132 9.68 3.22 -21.27
N ASP A 133 10.56 2.64 -22.10
CA ASP A 133 11.64 3.38 -22.77
C ASP A 133 11.13 4.46 -23.72
N ALA A 134 10.17 4.11 -24.59
CA ALA A 134 9.58 5.07 -25.54
C ALA A 134 8.98 6.30 -24.84
N VAL A 135 8.46 6.12 -23.62
CA VAL A 135 7.91 7.22 -22.84
C VAL A 135 9.02 8.08 -22.22
N VAL A 136 10.06 7.46 -21.67
CA VAL A 136 11.22 8.21 -21.14
C VAL A 136 11.93 8.99 -22.23
N ASP A 137 12.03 8.42 -23.43
CA ASP A 137 12.74 9.05 -24.55
C ASP A 137 11.89 10.13 -25.25
N GLY A 138 10.56 10.06 -25.16
CA GLY A 138 9.63 10.97 -25.83
C GLY A 138 9.08 12.10 -24.96
N TYR A 139 9.14 11.99 -23.63
CA TYR A 139 8.48 12.92 -22.71
C TYR A 139 9.39 13.33 -21.55
N ARG A 140 9.06 14.47 -20.92
CA ARG A 140 9.70 14.87 -19.67
C ARG A 140 9.10 14.07 -18.50
N CYS A 141 9.89 13.14 -17.96
CA CYS A 141 9.52 12.33 -16.81
C CYS A 141 10.17 12.86 -15.52
N PHE A 142 9.40 12.95 -14.44
CA PHE A 142 9.82 13.52 -13.17
C PHE A 142 9.64 12.55 -12.00
N SER A 143 10.62 12.57 -11.09
CA SER A 143 10.48 12.13 -9.71
C SER A 143 10.52 13.39 -8.82
N PRO A 144 9.40 13.83 -8.22
CA PRO A 144 9.35 15.08 -7.46
C PRO A 144 10.42 15.14 -6.33
N PRO A 145 11.21 16.22 -6.23
CA PRO A 145 12.22 16.38 -5.19
C PRO A 145 11.57 16.87 -3.89
N VAL A 146 11.09 15.95 -3.06
CA VAL A 146 10.28 16.22 -1.84
C VAL A 146 10.85 17.29 -0.88
N ASP A 147 12.16 17.51 -0.93
CA ASP A 147 12.90 18.38 -0.01
C ASP A 147 13.33 19.73 -0.61
N ASP A 148 13.09 19.94 -1.92
CA ASP A 148 13.34 21.22 -2.58
C ASP A 148 12.05 22.05 -2.62
N PRO A 149 11.87 23.05 -1.75
CA PRO A 149 10.65 23.85 -1.72
C PRO A 149 10.43 24.68 -2.99
N SER A 150 11.49 25.00 -3.75
CA SER A 150 11.38 25.83 -4.96
C SER A 150 10.68 25.10 -6.12
N ALA A 151 10.72 23.77 -6.09
CA ALA A 151 10.08 22.86 -7.04
C ALA A 151 8.54 22.76 -6.87
N TYR A 152 7.96 23.42 -5.86
CA TYR A 152 6.54 23.34 -5.54
C TYR A 152 5.84 24.69 -5.67
N VAL A 153 4.58 24.64 -6.10
CA VAL A 153 3.65 25.78 -6.07
C VAL A 153 2.86 25.71 -4.78
N ASP A 154 2.77 26.84 -4.08
CA ASP A 154 1.89 26.99 -2.92
C ASP A 154 0.49 27.38 -3.40
N LEU A 155 -0.48 26.51 -3.15
CA LEU A 155 -1.90 26.68 -3.52
C LEU A 155 -2.73 27.18 -2.33
N GLY A 156 -2.09 27.49 -1.19
CA GLY A 156 -2.74 27.94 0.03
C GLY A 156 -2.93 26.82 1.05
N GLU A 157 -3.98 26.95 1.87
CA GLU A 157 -4.25 26.05 3.00
C GLU A 157 -5.72 25.60 2.97
N THR A 158 -5.97 24.34 3.32
CA THR A 158 -7.34 23.81 3.44
C THR A 158 -7.99 24.22 4.77
N ARG A 159 -9.31 24.04 4.88
CA ARG A 159 -10.05 24.26 6.13
C ARG A 159 -9.56 23.39 7.30
N GLU A 160 -8.96 22.26 7.01
CA GLU A 160 -8.37 21.34 7.98
C GLU A 160 -6.91 21.72 8.35
N ALA A 161 -6.47 22.93 8.01
CA ALA A 161 -5.11 23.45 8.23
C ALA A 161 -4.03 22.58 7.56
N VAL A 162 -4.33 22.06 6.35
CA VAL A 162 -3.34 21.36 5.52
C VAL A 162 -2.74 22.37 4.55
N PRO A 163 -1.43 22.69 4.67
CA PRO A 163 -0.77 23.48 3.64
C PRO A 163 -0.75 22.68 2.35
N VAL A 164 -1.10 23.28 1.22
CA VAL A 164 -1.24 22.60 -0.08
C VAL A 164 -0.13 23.06 -1.01
N ARG A 165 0.92 22.23 -1.11
CA ARG A 165 2.08 22.49 -1.96
C ARG A 165 2.31 21.34 -2.92
N VAL A 166 2.16 21.62 -4.21
CA VAL A 166 2.13 20.61 -5.28
C VAL A 166 3.29 20.83 -6.23
N PHE A 167 3.91 19.73 -6.67
CA PHE A 167 5.04 19.76 -7.60
C PHE A 167 4.68 20.55 -8.86
N ARG A 168 5.54 21.48 -9.24
CA ARG A 168 5.23 22.54 -10.21
C ARG A 168 4.65 22.04 -11.55
N PRO A 169 5.25 21.06 -12.24
CA PRO A 169 4.67 20.48 -13.45
C PRO A 169 3.24 19.94 -13.29
N VAL A 170 2.86 19.48 -12.10
CA VAL A 170 1.50 18.97 -11.81
C VAL A 170 0.56 20.11 -11.40
N ALA A 171 1.07 21.09 -10.67
CA ALA A 171 0.30 22.23 -10.19
C ALA A 171 -0.06 23.22 -11.31
N GLU A 172 0.82 23.43 -12.28
CA GLU A 172 0.68 24.47 -13.32
C GLU A 172 0.05 23.97 -14.62
N ALA A 173 -0.08 22.66 -14.84
CA ALA A 173 -0.72 22.14 -16.05
C ALA A 173 -2.17 22.64 -16.21
N ASP A 174 -2.74 22.58 -17.41
CA ASP A 174 -4.17 22.87 -17.61
C ASP A 174 -5.02 21.67 -17.16
N HIS A 175 -4.54 20.45 -17.45
CA HIS A 175 -5.22 19.21 -17.08
C HIS A 175 -4.29 18.22 -16.40
N ARG A 176 -4.86 17.39 -15.50
CA ARG A 176 -4.14 16.25 -14.90
C ARG A 176 -4.82 14.94 -15.24
N VAL A 177 -4.03 13.92 -15.58
CA VAL A 177 -4.49 12.54 -15.73
C VAL A 177 -3.81 11.68 -14.66
N LEU A 178 -4.59 11.01 -13.83
CA LEU A 178 -4.10 10.19 -12.73
C LEU A 178 -4.19 8.72 -13.11
N ILE A 179 -3.08 7.98 -13.14
CA ILE A 179 -3.06 6.55 -13.48
C ILE A 179 -2.56 5.75 -12.27
N GLY A 180 -3.45 5.02 -11.61
CA GLY A 180 -3.11 4.31 -10.36
C GLY A 180 -4.01 3.13 -10.06
N SER A 181 -3.89 2.60 -8.84
CA SER A 181 -4.74 1.52 -8.32
C SER A 181 -5.43 1.89 -7.01
N VAL A 182 -6.64 1.33 -6.83
CA VAL A 182 -7.47 1.48 -5.62
C VAL A 182 -7.41 0.16 -4.85
N LEU A 183 -6.60 0.13 -3.78
CA LEU A 183 -6.37 -1.05 -2.96
C LEU A 183 -6.50 -0.70 -1.47
N PRO A 184 -6.84 -1.64 -0.57
CA PRO A 184 -6.95 -1.36 0.87
C PRO A 184 -5.71 -0.66 1.43
N HIS A 185 -5.90 0.40 2.23
CA HIS A 185 -4.81 1.22 2.76
C HIS A 185 -5.05 1.66 4.20
N LEU A 186 -4.13 1.29 5.10
CA LEU A 186 -4.22 1.45 6.56
C LEU A 186 -4.62 2.85 7.07
N GLN A 187 -4.29 3.92 6.35
CA GLN A 187 -4.58 5.30 6.79
C GLN A 187 -5.73 5.97 6.04
N ALA A 188 -6.06 5.48 4.85
CA ALA A 188 -6.87 6.22 3.87
C ALA A 188 -8.12 5.46 3.43
N GLY A 189 -8.46 4.35 4.12
CA GLY A 189 -9.46 3.38 3.64
C GLY A 189 -8.88 2.55 2.51
N PHE A 190 -8.69 3.23 1.39
CA PHE A 190 -8.13 2.70 0.16
C PHE A 190 -7.02 3.64 -0.36
N GLY A 191 -6.19 3.18 -1.29
CA GLY A 191 -5.29 3.98 -2.12
C GLY A 191 -6.00 4.56 -3.35
N GLY A 192 -5.24 5.16 -4.26
CA GLY A 192 -5.75 5.67 -5.55
C GLY A 192 -6.39 7.06 -5.51
N GLY A 193 -6.90 7.49 -6.67
CA GLY A 193 -7.52 8.80 -6.89
C GLY A 193 -6.56 9.96 -6.62
N TYR A 194 -7.06 11.04 -6.00
CA TYR A 194 -6.25 12.21 -5.64
C TYR A 194 -5.05 11.91 -4.74
N LYS A 195 -4.95 10.70 -4.17
CA LYS A 195 -3.77 10.29 -3.40
C LYS A 195 -2.48 10.25 -4.22
N LEU A 196 -2.59 10.11 -5.55
CA LEU A 196 -1.45 10.21 -6.47
C LEU A 196 -0.82 11.60 -6.45
N ILE A 197 -1.59 12.65 -6.13
CA ILE A 197 -1.07 14.00 -5.93
C ILE A 197 -0.84 14.29 -4.44
N PHE A 198 -1.82 13.93 -3.60
CA PHE A 198 -1.86 14.21 -2.17
C PHE A 198 -1.81 12.91 -1.35
N PRO A 199 -0.63 12.40 -0.98
CA PRO A 199 0.65 13.12 -0.94
C PRO A 199 1.64 12.77 -2.06
N GLY A 200 1.26 12.01 -3.10
CA GLY A 200 2.22 11.45 -4.06
C GLY A 200 3.16 12.46 -4.75
N THR A 201 2.68 13.65 -5.10
CA THR A 201 3.49 14.74 -5.70
C THR A 201 3.47 16.00 -4.83
N SER A 202 3.30 15.82 -3.52
CA SER A 202 3.21 16.91 -2.55
C SER A 202 4.55 17.19 -1.88
N HIS A 203 4.77 18.44 -1.46
CA HIS A 203 5.92 18.79 -0.63
C HIS A 203 5.81 18.10 0.74
N ARG A 204 6.95 17.93 1.43
CA ARG A 204 7.04 17.31 2.77
C ARG A 204 6.05 17.88 3.79
N SER A 205 5.76 19.19 3.73
CA SER A 205 4.81 19.86 4.65
C SER A 205 3.37 19.34 4.50
N THR A 206 2.84 19.34 3.27
CA THR A 206 1.53 18.80 2.92
C THR A 206 1.47 17.31 3.23
N LEU A 207 2.51 16.58 2.83
CA LEU A 207 2.65 15.16 3.10
C LEU A 207 2.55 14.85 4.60
N GLY A 208 3.27 15.58 5.44
CA GLY A 208 3.31 15.37 6.89
C GLY A 208 1.98 15.70 7.55
N ALA A 209 1.31 16.77 7.10
CA ALA A 209 -0.02 17.13 7.58
C ALA A 209 -1.07 16.04 7.29
N LEU A 210 -1.15 15.55 6.06
CA LEU A 210 -2.10 14.49 5.67
C LEU A 210 -1.85 13.17 6.42
N HIS A 211 -0.58 12.78 6.56
CA HIS A 211 -0.25 11.56 7.29
C HIS A 211 -0.60 11.66 8.79
N ARG A 212 -0.47 12.84 9.41
CA ARG A 212 -0.91 13.04 10.81
C ARG A 212 -2.41 12.82 10.99
N MET A 213 -3.23 13.19 10.01
CA MET A 213 -4.67 12.92 10.04
C MET A 213 -4.97 11.43 9.91
N GLY A 214 -4.25 10.73 9.04
CA GLY A 214 -4.31 9.26 8.95
C GLY A 214 -3.74 8.53 10.17
N LEU A 215 -3.25 9.27 11.17
CA LEU A 215 -2.82 8.78 12.47
C LEU A 215 -3.80 9.22 13.58
N SER A 216 -4.84 10.01 13.38
CA SER A 216 -5.69 10.40 14.53
C SER A 216 -6.58 9.27 15.07
N GLY A 217 -6.69 8.13 14.36
CA GLY A 217 -7.49 6.96 14.76
C GLY A 217 -6.69 5.66 14.98
N ASP A 218 -7.39 4.61 15.42
CA ASP A 218 -6.86 3.23 15.42
C ASP A 218 -6.58 2.81 13.97
N ALA A 219 -5.35 2.41 13.66
CA ALA A 219 -4.92 2.07 12.31
C ALA A 219 -5.71 0.89 11.70
N GLY A 220 -6.21 -0.03 12.53
CA GLY A 220 -7.06 -1.13 12.08
C GLY A 220 -8.47 -0.67 11.70
N ARG A 221 -8.95 0.43 12.28
CA ARG A 221 -10.32 0.95 12.08
C ARG A 221 -10.47 1.73 10.78
N LEU A 222 -9.37 2.30 10.25
CA LEU A 222 -9.40 3.07 9.01
C LEU A 222 -9.23 2.20 7.76
N LEU A 223 -8.87 0.92 7.89
CA LEU A 223 -8.69 0.03 6.77
C LEU A 223 -10.02 -0.31 6.11
N GLY A 224 -10.12 -0.08 4.80
CA GLY A 224 -11.36 -0.37 4.07
C GLY A 224 -12.53 0.55 4.42
N ASP A 225 -12.30 1.63 5.17
CA ASP A 225 -13.32 2.62 5.53
C ASP A 225 -13.70 3.49 4.32
N ASP A 226 -14.91 4.07 4.34
CA ASP A 226 -15.40 4.94 3.28
C ASP A 226 -14.65 6.27 3.24
N ALA A 227 -14.45 6.82 2.02
CA ALA A 227 -13.71 8.06 1.83
C ALA A 227 -14.32 9.25 2.58
N ALA A 228 -15.65 9.29 2.70
CA ALA A 228 -16.36 10.34 3.44
C ALA A 228 -16.11 10.26 4.96
N ALA A 229 -16.01 9.05 5.51
CA ALA A 229 -15.75 8.83 6.94
C ALA A 229 -14.27 9.02 7.30
N ASN A 230 -13.36 8.78 6.36
CA ASN A 230 -11.92 8.84 6.59
C ASN A 230 -11.37 10.30 6.63
N PRO A 231 -10.74 10.73 7.76
CA PRO A 231 -10.23 12.10 7.89
C PRO A 231 -9.16 12.48 6.88
N MET A 232 -8.23 11.58 6.56
CA MET A 232 -7.19 11.82 5.56
C MET A 232 -7.79 12.00 4.18
N ARG A 233 -8.83 11.23 3.83
CA ARG A 233 -9.52 11.34 2.53
C ARG A 233 -10.31 12.63 2.38
N ARG A 234 -11.00 13.09 3.43
CA ARG A 234 -11.65 14.41 3.42
C ARG A 234 -10.64 15.53 3.17
N ALA A 235 -9.50 15.50 3.87
CA ALA A 235 -8.45 16.49 3.67
C ALA A 235 -7.80 16.41 2.28
N ILE A 236 -7.61 15.20 1.73
CA ILE A 236 -7.17 15.02 0.33
C ILE A 236 -8.16 15.64 -0.65
N ARG A 237 -9.46 15.42 -0.47
CA ARG A 237 -10.52 16.01 -1.32
C ARG A 237 -10.56 17.53 -1.20
N SER A 238 -10.41 18.05 0.02
CA SER A 238 -10.31 19.49 0.31
C SER A 238 -9.11 20.13 -0.41
N ALA A 239 -7.94 19.50 -0.35
CA ALA A 239 -6.73 19.95 -1.05
C ALA A 239 -6.86 19.86 -2.58
N ALA A 240 -7.53 18.82 -3.08
CA ALA A 240 -7.82 18.68 -4.51
C ALA A 240 -8.75 19.77 -5.06
N GLY A 241 -9.60 20.37 -4.23
CA GLY A 241 -10.43 21.51 -4.61
C GLY A 241 -9.65 22.80 -4.94
N LEU A 242 -8.35 22.85 -4.61
CA LEU A 242 -7.44 23.94 -4.96
C LEU A 242 -6.67 23.68 -6.27
N LEU A 243 -6.93 22.54 -6.94
CA LEU A 243 -6.35 22.20 -8.23
C LEU A 243 -7.33 22.42 -9.38
N GLY A 244 -6.77 22.50 -10.58
CA GLY A 244 -7.53 22.40 -11.82
C GLY A 244 -8.09 20.99 -12.10
N PRO A 245 -8.81 20.83 -13.23
CA PRO A 245 -9.50 19.61 -13.57
C PRO A 245 -8.59 18.37 -13.62
N CYS A 246 -9.08 17.28 -13.04
CA CYS A 246 -8.42 15.97 -13.06
C CYS A 246 -9.31 14.92 -13.74
N LEU A 247 -8.67 13.99 -14.45
CA LEU A 247 -9.25 12.73 -14.93
C LEU A 247 -8.53 11.60 -14.21
N SER A 248 -9.27 10.67 -13.61
CA SER A 248 -8.71 9.46 -13.01
C SER A 248 -8.88 8.29 -13.94
N ILE A 249 -7.83 7.45 -14.03
CA ILE A 249 -7.80 6.13 -14.64
C ILE A 249 -7.29 5.20 -13.55
N SER A 250 -8.21 4.51 -12.88
CA SER A 250 -7.88 3.70 -11.71
C SER A 250 -8.21 2.24 -11.92
N HIS A 251 -7.43 1.39 -11.26
CA HIS A 251 -7.47 -0.06 -11.41
C HIS A 251 -7.77 -0.77 -10.09
N LEU A 252 -8.46 -1.92 -10.18
CA LEU A 252 -8.33 -2.98 -9.19
C LEU A 252 -7.38 -4.03 -9.76
N ILE A 253 -6.42 -4.46 -8.95
CA ILE A 253 -5.34 -5.34 -9.38
C ILE A 253 -5.11 -6.43 -8.34
N GLY A 254 -4.66 -7.60 -8.81
CA GLY A 254 -4.11 -8.68 -8.00
C GLY A 254 -2.58 -8.72 -8.09
N ALA A 255 -2.03 -9.89 -8.43
CA ALA A 255 -0.62 -10.06 -8.74
C ALA A 255 -0.18 -9.25 -9.98
N PRO A 256 1.13 -9.06 -10.23
CA PRO A 256 1.61 -8.45 -11.46
C PRO A 256 0.93 -9.04 -12.71
N GLY A 257 0.36 -8.18 -13.55
CA GLY A 257 -0.38 -8.57 -14.76
C GLY A 257 -1.85 -8.95 -14.54
N GLN A 258 -2.33 -9.06 -13.30
CA GLN A 258 -3.74 -9.32 -13.00
C GLN A 258 -4.51 -8.02 -12.82
N VAL A 259 -5.10 -7.51 -13.90
CA VAL A 259 -6.02 -6.37 -13.84
C VAL A 259 -7.45 -6.90 -13.70
N LEU A 260 -8.09 -6.64 -12.57
CA LEU A 260 -9.46 -7.11 -12.27
C LEU A 260 -10.52 -6.11 -12.76
N ARG A 261 -10.18 -4.82 -12.73
CA ARG A 261 -11.08 -3.74 -13.13
C ARG A 261 -10.27 -2.53 -13.59
N VAL A 262 -10.77 -1.82 -14.59
CA VAL A 262 -10.32 -0.47 -14.96
C VAL A 262 -11.54 0.44 -15.08
N ARG A 263 -11.44 1.66 -14.54
CA ARG A 263 -12.47 2.71 -14.66
C ARG A 263 -11.78 4.03 -14.94
N ALA A 264 -12.42 4.88 -15.74
CA ALA A 264 -11.99 6.25 -15.96
C ALA A 264 -13.14 7.23 -15.69
N GLY A 265 -12.81 8.45 -15.26
CA GLY A 265 -13.82 9.42 -14.81
C GLY A 265 -13.32 10.49 -13.85
N HIS A 266 -14.26 11.24 -13.29
CA HIS A 266 -14.02 12.13 -12.17
C HIS A 266 -13.37 11.36 -11.01
N PRO A 267 -12.26 11.85 -10.42
CA PRO A 267 -11.49 11.05 -9.46
C PRO A 267 -12.28 10.54 -8.27
N ASP A 268 -13.24 11.30 -7.75
CA ASP A 268 -14.07 10.86 -6.62
C ASP A 268 -15.06 9.75 -7.00
N ALA A 269 -15.72 9.86 -8.15
CA ALA A 269 -16.70 8.86 -8.60
C ALA A 269 -16.01 7.51 -8.87
N VAL A 270 -14.87 7.56 -9.56
CA VAL A 270 -14.03 6.39 -9.80
C VAL A 270 -13.51 5.79 -8.49
N GLN A 271 -13.03 6.64 -7.57
CA GLN A 271 -12.51 6.20 -6.27
C GLN A 271 -13.57 5.49 -5.43
N ASP A 272 -14.76 6.09 -5.29
CA ASP A 272 -15.84 5.56 -4.46
C ASP A 272 -16.38 4.25 -5.05
N GLY A 273 -16.56 4.22 -6.36
CA GLY A 273 -17.01 3.04 -7.07
C GLY A 273 -16.02 1.85 -7.01
N LEU A 274 -14.72 2.10 -7.17
CA LEU A 274 -13.70 1.05 -7.03
C LEU A 274 -13.46 0.65 -5.57
N ALA A 275 -13.55 1.57 -4.61
CA ALA A 275 -13.43 1.24 -3.19
C ALA A 275 -14.54 0.29 -2.73
N ALA A 276 -15.78 0.51 -3.18
CA ALA A 276 -16.90 -0.38 -2.89
C ALA A 276 -16.69 -1.79 -3.45
N GLU A 277 -16.14 -1.92 -4.67
CA GLU A 277 -15.82 -3.22 -5.26
C GLU A 277 -14.61 -3.87 -4.57
N ALA A 278 -13.54 -3.13 -4.31
CA ALA A 278 -12.36 -3.60 -3.58
C ALA A 278 -12.73 -4.13 -2.19
N ARG A 279 -13.65 -3.47 -1.48
CA ARG A 279 -14.17 -3.94 -0.20
C ARG A 279 -14.77 -5.33 -0.33
N ARG A 280 -15.68 -5.53 -1.31
CA ARG A 280 -16.31 -6.84 -1.52
C ARG A 280 -15.32 -7.93 -1.88
N ARG A 281 -14.32 -7.62 -2.71
CA ARG A 281 -13.34 -8.60 -3.21
C ARG A 281 -12.28 -8.98 -2.19
N PHE A 282 -11.81 -8.02 -1.39
CA PHE A 282 -10.63 -8.19 -0.53
C PHE A 282 -10.94 -8.27 0.96
N GLN A 283 -12.18 -7.98 1.37
CA GLN A 283 -12.60 -8.22 2.76
C GLN A 283 -12.82 -9.71 2.98
N ALA A 284 -12.08 -10.27 3.93
CA ALA A 284 -12.29 -11.66 4.33
C ALA A 284 -13.68 -11.85 4.97
N PRO A 285 -14.28 -13.05 4.85
CA PRO A 285 -15.55 -13.36 5.50
C PRO A 285 -15.52 -13.04 7.00
N GLU A 286 -16.65 -12.59 7.53
CA GLU A 286 -16.76 -12.33 8.97
C GLU A 286 -16.57 -13.62 9.77
N ALA A 287 -15.72 -13.56 10.78
CA ALA A 287 -15.44 -14.66 11.69
C ALA A 287 -15.07 -14.10 13.07
N PRO A 288 -15.29 -14.86 14.15
CA PRO A 288 -14.79 -14.51 15.46
C PRO A 288 -13.26 -14.29 15.44
N ALA A 289 -12.77 -13.34 16.24
CA ALA A 289 -11.34 -13.07 16.32
C ALA A 289 -10.55 -14.33 16.70
N ALA A 290 -9.52 -14.66 15.91
CA ALA A 290 -8.69 -15.84 16.07
C ALA A 290 -7.64 -15.67 17.17
N ASP A 291 -7.18 -16.79 17.72
CA ASP A 291 -6.06 -16.84 18.67
C ASP A 291 -4.72 -16.60 17.96
N LEU A 292 -4.61 -17.08 16.71
CA LEU A 292 -3.45 -16.90 15.86
C LEU A 292 -3.87 -16.53 14.43
N ILE A 293 -3.18 -15.53 13.88
CA ILE A 293 -3.25 -15.15 12.47
C ILE A 293 -1.93 -15.51 11.81
N ALA A 294 -1.99 -16.16 10.65
CA ALA A 294 -0.84 -16.33 9.75
C ALA A 294 -1.11 -15.63 8.42
N ALA A 295 -0.16 -14.85 7.91
CA ALA A 295 -0.33 -14.13 6.65
C ALA A 295 0.93 -14.17 5.78
N GLY A 296 0.75 -14.43 4.48
CA GLY A 296 1.78 -14.24 3.46
C GLY A 296 1.79 -12.80 2.93
N ASN A 297 2.89 -12.39 2.29
CA ASN A 297 3.05 -11.02 1.75
C ASN A 297 2.79 -10.88 0.24
N HIS A 298 2.22 -11.90 -0.41
CA HIS A 298 1.80 -11.79 -1.80
C HIS A 298 0.54 -10.90 -1.93
N PRO A 299 0.41 -10.06 -2.98
CA PRO A 299 1.26 -9.93 -4.16
C PRO A 299 2.41 -8.93 -4.06
N TRP A 300 2.71 -8.37 -2.89
CA TRP A 300 3.83 -7.45 -2.68
C TRP A 300 4.98 -8.08 -1.87
N PRO A 301 5.62 -9.17 -2.36
CA PRO A 301 6.75 -9.75 -1.67
C PRO A 301 7.99 -8.86 -1.84
N GLY A 302 9.01 -9.09 -1.01
CA GLY A 302 10.35 -8.53 -1.22
C GLY A 302 10.67 -7.39 -0.28
N ASP A 303 9.91 -6.30 -0.37
CA ASP A 303 10.07 -5.11 0.49
C ASP A 303 9.55 -5.42 1.91
N PRO A 304 10.41 -5.41 2.94
CA PRO A 304 9.96 -5.76 4.27
C PRO A 304 9.05 -4.69 4.90
N MET A 305 9.18 -3.41 4.56
CA MET A 305 8.25 -2.36 5.04
C MET A 305 6.82 -2.58 4.50
N GLN A 306 6.65 -3.01 3.25
CA GLN A 306 5.34 -3.41 2.70
C GLN A 306 4.86 -4.69 3.37
N SER A 307 5.73 -5.69 3.49
CA SER A 307 5.40 -6.99 4.10
C SER A 307 4.84 -6.84 5.51
N PHE A 308 5.43 -5.95 6.29
CA PHE A 308 5.00 -5.67 7.65
C PHE A 308 3.61 -5.02 7.74
N LYS A 309 3.14 -4.29 6.72
CA LYS A 309 1.77 -3.73 6.68
C LYS A 309 0.70 -4.83 6.69
N VAL A 310 1.01 -6.01 6.14
CA VAL A 310 0.15 -7.20 6.14
C VAL A 310 -0.35 -7.52 7.54
N LEU A 311 0.52 -7.52 8.53
CA LEU A 311 0.13 -7.89 9.89
C LEU A 311 -0.78 -6.84 10.54
N LEU A 312 -0.62 -5.56 10.19
CA LEU A 312 -1.57 -4.53 10.62
C LEU A 312 -2.90 -4.64 9.90
N GLN A 313 -2.90 -4.98 8.61
CA GLN A 313 -4.15 -5.18 7.86
C GLN A 313 -5.00 -6.29 8.47
N HIS A 314 -4.36 -7.31 9.05
CA HIS A 314 -5.04 -8.46 9.66
C HIS A 314 -5.17 -8.37 11.19
N ARG A 315 -4.72 -7.26 11.80
CA ARG A 315 -4.72 -7.11 13.28
C ARG A 315 -6.09 -7.28 13.90
N ALA A 316 -7.13 -6.76 13.25
CA ALA A 316 -8.52 -6.83 13.72
C ALA A 316 -9.06 -8.27 13.75
N ALA A 317 -8.53 -9.17 12.91
CA ALA A 317 -8.90 -10.58 12.91
C ALA A 317 -8.25 -11.37 14.06
N CYS A 318 -7.24 -10.82 14.75
CA CYS A 318 -6.61 -11.44 15.91
C CYS A 318 -7.18 -10.86 17.20
N ARG A 319 -7.51 -11.72 18.18
CA ARG A 319 -7.89 -11.23 19.51
C ARG A 319 -6.74 -10.49 20.21
N PRO A 320 -7.03 -9.57 21.14
CA PRO A 320 -6.02 -9.08 22.08
C PRO A 320 -5.34 -10.24 22.83
N GLY A 321 -4.03 -10.15 22.98
CA GLY A 321 -3.18 -11.20 23.54
C GLY A 321 -2.89 -12.37 22.60
N GLY A 322 -3.40 -12.36 21.37
CA GLY A 322 -3.14 -13.41 20.38
C GLY A 322 -1.78 -13.28 19.69
N VAL A 323 -1.57 -14.12 18.68
CA VAL A 323 -0.30 -14.21 17.93
C VAL A 323 -0.51 -13.82 16.47
N LEU A 324 0.34 -12.92 15.97
CA LEU A 324 0.44 -12.56 14.55
C LEU A 324 1.70 -13.19 13.96
N VAL A 325 1.53 -13.98 12.90
CA VAL A 325 2.61 -14.67 12.18
C VAL A 325 2.71 -14.15 10.76
N GLY A 326 3.85 -13.58 10.40
CA GLY A 326 4.16 -13.15 9.03
C GLY A 326 5.05 -14.15 8.31
N PHE A 327 4.67 -14.58 7.12
CA PHE A 327 5.51 -15.35 6.20
C PHE A 327 5.95 -14.43 5.07
N PHE A 328 7.14 -13.84 5.22
CA PHE A 328 7.60 -12.79 4.34
C PHE A 328 8.77 -13.25 3.48
N TRP A 329 8.48 -13.54 2.21
CA TRP A 329 9.55 -13.59 1.23
C TRP A 329 10.18 -12.19 1.15
N THR A 330 11.48 -12.12 1.38
CA THR A 330 12.24 -10.87 1.46
C THR A 330 13.33 -10.89 0.40
N ASP A 331 13.40 -9.85 -0.43
CA ASP A 331 14.49 -9.68 -1.38
C ASP A 331 15.68 -9.07 -0.61
N PRO A 332 16.83 -9.74 -0.53
CA PRO A 332 18.01 -9.18 0.13
C PRO A 332 18.39 -7.79 -0.38
N ALA A 333 18.18 -7.49 -1.66
CA ALA A 333 18.52 -6.19 -2.26
C ALA A 333 17.58 -5.06 -1.80
N GLU A 334 16.35 -5.38 -1.37
CA GLU A 334 15.37 -4.38 -0.95
C GLU A 334 15.47 -4.06 0.56
N ILE A 335 16.15 -4.89 1.37
CA ILE A 335 16.23 -4.68 2.83
C ILE A 335 16.83 -3.32 3.17
N ASP A 336 18.00 -2.98 2.62
CA ASP A 336 18.69 -1.74 2.95
C ASP A 336 17.99 -0.51 2.33
N ARG A 337 17.17 -0.72 1.29
CA ARG A 337 16.36 0.34 0.68
C ARG A 337 15.17 0.69 1.56
N SER A 338 14.37 -0.29 1.96
CA SER A 338 13.10 -0.03 2.66
C SER A 338 13.27 0.41 4.12
N PHE A 339 14.45 0.17 4.69
CA PHE A 339 14.70 0.33 6.11
C PHE A 339 15.92 1.21 6.39
N PRO A 340 15.74 2.36 7.09
CA PRO A 340 16.88 3.14 7.57
C PRO A 340 17.59 2.37 8.70
N MET A 341 18.58 1.57 8.31
CA MET A 341 19.31 0.64 9.17
C MET A 341 19.83 1.24 10.49
N PRO A 342 20.31 2.50 10.55
CA PRO A 342 20.71 3.12 11.82
C PRO A 342 19.56 3.23 12.83
N ALA A 343 18.37 3.63 12.37
CA ALA A 343 17.19 3.77 13.23
C ALA A 343 16.70 2.40 13.74
N LEU A 344 16.76 1.37 12.89
CA LEU A 344 16.31 0.02 13.27
C LEU A 344 17.31 -0.70 14.16
N ARG A 345 18.61 -0.49 13.97
CA ARG A 345 19.63 -0.98 14.91
C ARG A 345 19.45 -0.37 16.29
N ALA A 346 19.11 0.92 16.37
CA ALA A 346 18.76 1.56 17.65
C ALA A 346 17.52 0.91 18.29
N ILE A 347 16.47 0.62 17.51
CA ILE A 347 15.26 -0.08 17.99
C ILE A 347 15.58 -1.52 18.42
N ALA A 348 16.40 -2.25 17.66
CA ALA A 348 16.79 -3.62 17.96
C ALA A 348 17.70 -3.70 19.20
N ALA A 349 18.61 -2.74 19.38
CA ALA A 349 19.51 -2.63 20.51
C ALA A 349 18.80 -2.22 21.82
N ALA A 350 17.67 -1.52 21.74
CA ALA A 350 16.88 -1.14 22.91
C ALA A 350 16.28 -2.33 23.69
N GLY A 351 16.35 -3.55 23.14
CA GLY A 351 15.77 -4.74 23.75
C GLY A 351 14.24 -4.67 23.82
N ALA A 352 13.61 -5.69 24.40
CA ALA A 352 12.17 -5.70 24.67
C ALA A 352 11.95 -5.42 26.15
N PRO A 353 11.60 -4.19 26.56
CA PRO A 353 10.89 -4.04 27.83
C PRO A 353 9.63 -4.90 27.76
N GLY A 354 9.23 -5.56 28.85
CA GLY A 354 7.99 -6.33 28.87
C GLY A 354 6.82 -5.50 28.34
N GLY A 355 5.85 -6.12 27.66
CA GLY A 355 4.77 -5.41 26.93
C GLY A 355 4.05 -4.31 27.74
N TRP A 356 4.02 -4.43 29.06
CA TRP A 356 3.53 -3.41 30.00
C TRP A 356 4.40 -2.13 30.07
N ALA A 357 5.73 -2.25 30.06
CA ALA A 357 6.65 -1.10 30.06
C ALA A 357 6.66 -0.36 28.71
N ILE A 358 6.52 -1.10 27.59
CA ILE A 358 6.32 -0.55 26.24
C ILE A 358 5.01 0.26 26.18
N ARG A 359 3.91 -0.23 26.78
CA ARG A 359 2.62 0.49 26.85
C ARG A 359 2.73 1.86 27.52
N ARG A 360 3.51 2.01 28.60
CA ARG A 360 3.65 3.29 29.33
C ARG A 360 4.72 4.22 28.76
N ALA A 361 5.89 3.71 28.38
CA ALA A 361 6.98 4.54 27.86
C ALA A 361 6.64 5.16 26.50
N LEU A 362 5.96 4.42 25.62
CA LEU A 362 5.56 4.93 24.30
C LEU A 362 4.37 5.89 24.33
N ALA A 363 3.50 5.83 25.35
CA ALA A 363 2.41 6.79 25.51
C ALA A 363 2.94 8.22 25.79
N LEU A 364 4.05 8.32 26.54
CA LEU A 364 4.77 9.57 26.77
C LEU A 364 5.55 10.02 25.53
N ALA A 365 6.28 9.10 24.87
CA ALA A 365 7.06 9.43 23.68
C ALA A 365 6.17 9.87 22.49
N ALA A 366 4.96 9.32 22.33
CA ALA A 366 4.02 9.70 21.27
C ALA A 366 3.43 11.10 21.44
N ARG A 367 3.24 11.57 22.70
CA ARG A 367 2.85 12.95 23.01
C ARG A 367 3.96 13.96 22.67
N ALA A 368 5.23 13.55 22.76
CA ALA A 368 6.36 14.37 22.38
C ALA A 368 6.64 14.31 20.86
N ALA A 369 6.51 13.14 20.24
CA ALA A 369 6.75 12.92 18.81
C ALA A 369 5.66 13.49 17.89
N SER A 370 4.45 13.78 18.41
CA SER A 370 3.41 14.49 17.65
C SER A 370 3.77 15.94 17.30
N VAL A 371 4.84 16.49 17.90
CA VAL A 371 5.32 17.85 17.70
C VAL A 371 6.42 17.93 16.62
N VAL A 372 7.13 16.82 16.34
CA VAL A 372 8.27 16.82 15.41
C VAL A 372 8.00 15.85 14.26
N SER A 373 7.84 16.39 13.06
CA SER A 373 7.70 15.63 11.81
C SER A 373 9.02 14.91 11.46
N ASN A 374 9.24 13.75 12.05
CA ASN A 374 10.34 12.85 11.68
C ASN A 374 9.75 11.52 11.15
N PRO A 375 10.27 10.96 10.02
CA PRO A 375 9.96 9.61 9.54
C PRO A 375 9.90 8.53 10.64
N GLY A 376 10.69 8.68 11.71
CA GLY A 376 10.68 7.78 12.87
C GLY A 376 9.35 7.72 13.65
N ALA A 377 8.52 8.78 13.64
CA ALA A 377 7.27 8.81 14.40
C ALA A 377 6.20 7.86 13.83
N PHE A 378 6.15 7.72 12.49
CA PHE A 378 5.28 6.73 11.84
C PHE A 378 5.75 5.31 12.14
N LEU A 379 7.04 5.03 12.01
CA LEU A 379 7.61 3.70 12.31
C LEU A 379 7.41 3.32 13.78
N LEU A 380 7.59 4.27 14.70
CA LEU A 380 7.40 4.06 16.14
C LEU A 380 5.95 3.75 16.47
N ARG A 381 5.01 4.49 15.87
CA ARG A 381 3.59 4.20 16.06
C ARG A 381 3.16 2.92 15.35
N TRP A 382 3.63 2.68 14.15
CA TRP A 382 3.38 1.45 13.40
C TRP A 382 3.85 0.23 14.21
N ALA A 383 5.07 0.29 14.77
CA ALA A 383 5.59 -0.73 15.67
C ALA A 383 4.71 -0.87 16.92
N ARG A 384 4.28 0.25 17.53
CA ARG A 384 3.35 0.27 18.66
C ARG A 384 2.03 -0.46 18.31
N GLU A 385 1.33 -0.06 17.25
CA GLU A 385 0.05 -0.68 16.88
C GLU A 385 0.22 -2.18 16.61
N LEU A 386 1.36 -2.60 16.09
CA LEU A 386 1.57 -4.00 15.79
C LEU A 386 1.78 -4.85 17.05
N VAL A 387 2.48 -4.31 18.06
CA VAL A 387 3.08 -5.12 19.16
C VAL A 387 2.49 -4.81 20.55
N VAL A 388 1.64 -3.80 20.69
CA VAL A 388 1.15 -3.33 22.00
C VAL A 388 0.38 -4.39 22.79
N ASP A 389 -0.25 -5.33 22.11
CA ASP A 389 -1.13 -6.33 22.72
C ASP A 389 -1.25 -7.61 21.88
N ARG A 390 -0.32 -7.88 20.96
CA ARG A 390 -0.18 -9.19 20.31
C ARG A 390 1.29 -9.58 20.26
N THR A 391 1.55 -10.88 20.29
CA THR A 391 2.87 -11.42 20.00
C THR A 391 3.09 -11.44 18.50
N VAL A 392 4.23 -10.95 18.02
CA VAL A 392 4.53 -10.88 16.59
C VAL A 392 5.73 -11.76 16.26
N LEU A 393 5.50 -12.74 15.40
CA LEU A 393 6.51 -13.70 14.92
C LEU A 393 6.61 -13.59 13.40
N VAL A 394 7.81 -13.57 12.85
CA VAL A 394 8.00 -13.44 11.41
C VAL A 394 8.99 -14.48 10.90
N TYR A 395 8.56 -15.27 9.92
CA TYR A 395 9.43 -16.10 9.10
C TYR A 395 9.94 -15.28 7.91
N ALA A 396 11.20 -14.88 7.97
CA ALA A 396 11.87 -14.11 6.94
C ALA A 396 13.39 -14.36 7.01
N PRO A 397 13.89 -15.48 6.45
CA PRO A 397 15.29 -15.88 6.61
C PRO A 397 16.29 -14.80 6.17
N PRO A 398 16.14 -14.12 5.01
CA PRO A 398 17.06 -13.06 4.62
C PRO A 398 17.06 -11.86 5.57
N LEU A 399 15.87 -11.46 6.04
CA LEU A 399 15.73 -10.36 6.99
C LEU A 399 16.37 -10.70 8.34
N ARG A 400 16.17 -11.93 8.84
CA ARG A 400 16.81 -12.43 10.06
C ARG A 400 18.33 -12.47 9.92
N GLN A 401 18.85 -12.94 8.80
CA GLN A 401 20.29 -12.95 8.54
C GLN A 401 20.87 -11.54 8.59
N ARG A 402 20.13 -10.54 8.09
CA ARG A 402 20.57 -9.14 8.04
C ARG A 402 20.46 -8.40 9.38
N LEU A 403 19.39 -8.63 10.14
CA LEU A 403 19.07 -7.87 11.36
C LEU A 403 19.30 -8.62 12.68
N GLY A 404 19.48 -9.94 12.63
CA GLY A 404 19.52 -10.81 13.80
C GLY A 404 18.13 -11.34 14.19
N PRO A 405 17.99 -11.95 15.37
CA PRO A 405 16.79 -12.69 15.77
C PRO A 405 15.60 -11.80 16.17
N ARG A 406 15.78 -10.49 16.27
CA ARG A 406 14.75 -9.57 16.75
C ARG A 406 14.78 -8.24 16.02
N LEU A 407 13.60 -7.67 15.84
CA LEU A 407 13.39 -6.27 15.48
C LEU A 407 12.51 -5.63 16.56
N GLY A 408 13.15 -5.05 17.59
CA GLY A 408 12.47 -4.63 18.81
C GLY A 408 11.69 -5.79 19.44
N PRO A 409 10.35 -5.69 19.64
CA PRO A 409 9.53 -6.76 20.19
C PRO A 409 9.16 -7.87 19.18
N ILE A 410 9.48 -7.69 17.88
CA ILE A 410 9.18 -8.67 16.83
C ILE A 410 10.28 -9.73 16.81
N ARG A 411 9.91 -11.01 16.80
CA ARG A 411 10.87 -12.13 16.70
C ARG A 411 10.99 -12.60 15.25
N LEU A 412 12.22 -12.70 14.76
CA LEU A 412 12.54 -13.12 13.40
C LEU A 412 13.06 -14.57 13.39
N PHE A 413 12.57 -15.37 12.44
CA PHE A 413 12.86 -16.80 12.30
C PHE A 413 13.33 -17.14 10.88
N ASP A 414 14.24 -18.09 10.81
CA ASP A 414 14.71 -18.79 9.60
C ASP A 414 14.32 -20.28 9.63
N ASP A 415 13.82 -20.78 10.77
CA ASP A 415 13.35 -22.14 10.97
C ASP A 415 11.87 -22.15 11.40
N ARG A 416 11.03 -22.83 10.62
CA ARG A 416 9.57 -22.88 10.85
C ARG A 416 9.19 -23.66 12.11
N ARG A 417 9.95 -24.69 12.49
CA ARG A 417 9.69 -25.47 13.72
C ARG A 417 9.94 -24.63 14.97
N ARG A 418 10.97 -23.78 14.97
CA ARG A 418 11.25 -22.82 16.03
C ARG A 418 10.18 -21.73 16.09
N LEU A 419 9.69 -21.26 14.95
CA LEU A 419 8.57 -20.32 14.88
C LEU A 419 7.31 -20.92 15.52
N TRP A 420 6.93 -22.14 15.13
CA TRP A 420 5.72 -22.76 15.65
C TRP A 420 5.79 -23.08 17.14
N ARG A 421 6.95 -23.51 17.66
CA ARG A 421 7.16 -23.64 19.10
C ARG A 421 6.98 -22.29 19.81
N ALA A 422 7.57 -21.23 19.28
CA ALA A 422 7.40 -19.89 19.80
C ALA A 422 5.95 -19.40 19.78
N ALA A 423 5.16 -19.81 18.80
CA ALA A 423 3.73 -19.51 18.72
C ALA A 423 2.94 -20.29 19.78
N ALA A 424 3.22 -21.58 19.96
CA ALA A 424 2.62 -22.39 21.03
C ALA A 424 2.95 -21.82 22.42
N ASP A 425 4.22 -21.50 22.69
CA ASP A 425 4.64 -20.90 23.96
C ASP A 425 3.90 -19.58 24.24
N ALA A 426 3.66 -18.77 23.19
CA ALA A 426 2.96 -17.50 23.32
C ALA A 426 1.45 -17.65 23.53
N LEU A 427 0.86 -18.76 23.05
CA LEU A 427 -0.54 -19.10 23.27
C LEU A 427 -0.79 -19.75 24.64
N GLY A 428 0.26 -20.20 25.32
CA GLY A 428 0.19 -20.83 26.64
C GLY A 428 -0.73 -22.06 26.64
N ASP A 429 -1.57 -22.16 27.66
CA ASP A 429 -2.49 -23.29 27.86
C ASP A 429 -3.72 -23.29 26.94
N THR A 430 -3.71 -22.57 25.81
CA THR A 430 -4.82 -22.58 24.85
C THR A 430 -4.83 -23.93 24.11
N PRO A 431 -5.70 -24.89 24.46
CA PRO A 431 -5.53 -26.29 24.05
C PRO A 431 -5.95 -26.53 22.60
N ALA A 432 -6.82 -25.67 22.05
CA ALA A 432 -7.32 -25.71 20.69
C ALA A 432 -7.39 -24.29 20.12
N PRO A 433 -6.24 -23.70 19.73
CA PRO A 433 -6.22 -22.32 19.25
C PRO A 433 -6.98 -22.21 17.93
N ARG A 434 -7.82 -21.18 17.81
CA ARG A 434 -8.42 -20.81 16.52
C ARG A 434 -7.35 -20.17 15.68
N VAL A 435 -7.03 -20.81 14.55
CA VAL A 435 -6.04 -20.33 13.59
C VAL A 435 -6.76 -19.84 12.34
N ARG A 436 -6.37 -18.65 11.87
CA ARG A 436 -6.82 -18.14 10.58
C ARG A 436 -5.62 -17.77 9.70
N ILE A 437 -5.64 -18.23 8.46
CA ILE A 437 -4.54 -18.08 7.49
C ILE A 437 -5.00 -17.23 6.31
N PHE A 438 -4.19 -16.24 5.95
CA PHE A 438 -4.34 -15.37 4.78
C PHE A 438 -3.13 -15.58 3.85
N PRO A 439 -3.19 -16.56 2.93
CA PRO A 439 -2.06 -16.88 2.07
C PRO A 439 -1.60 -15.71 1.21
N GLN A 440 -2.56 -14.89 0.74
CA GLN A 440 -2.31 -13.64 0.02
C GLN A 440 -2.78 -12.46 0.87
N GLY A 441 -2.00 -12.12 1.90
CA GLY A 441 -2.35 -11.06 2.83
C GLY A 441 -1.95 -9.64 2.38
N GLY A 442 -1.26 -9.51 1.24
CA GLY A 442 -0.77 -8.23 0.70
C GLY A 442 -1.86 -7.24 0.32
#